data_AF-A0A925XTJ7-F1
#
_entry.id   AF-A0A925XTJ7-F1
#
_cell.length_a   1.000
_cell.length_b   1.000
_cell.length_c   1.000
_cell.angle_alpha   90.00
_cell.angle_beta   90.00
_cell.angle_gamma   90.00
#
_symmetry.space_group_name_H-M   'P 1'
#
loop_
_entity.id
_entity.type
_entity.pdbx_description
1 polymer ?
#
loop_
_entity_poly.entity_id
_entity_poly.type
_entity_poly.pdbx_seq_one_letter_code
_entity_poly.pdbx_strand_id
1 'polypeptide(L)'
;MRRLRFTLPNSLRHACILACLMLAALHTPAALALPEDKLIGKLNSIPVFTVVDAKGSPLLLKTKDKTEAALLNFYLDASLAQQAMQAIRKQDAKVAQGYKVSLTGLGQAYRVAKEQRQKKDNKVQFQFLSSPQSVQTAFDIAKKQNPQLKNFPSVPIFFLAGGPKKGILTLNRDGKEYLPMFLSKDDLDRNLRELKQTKPDMAKQLSVEVATLDSVVGTILDTKNDDESSKITFIPAQKALEYAQTLQKSVNKPKS
;
A
#
# COMPACT_ATOMS: atom_id res chain seq x y z
N MET A 1 -72.75 -59.28 1.73
CA MET A 1 -72.99 -58.83 3.13
C MET A 1 -71.61 -58.67 3.79
N ARG A 2 -71.17 -57.61 4.46
CA ARG A 2 -71.74 -56.37 5.02
C ARG A 2 -70.63 -55.31 4.94
N ARG A 3 -71.00 -54.05 4.65
CA ARG A 3 -70.12 -52.88 4.85
C ARG A 3 -70.02 -52.59 6.34
N LEU A 4 -68.83 -52.24 6.82
CA LEU A 4 -68.65 -51.40 8.01
C LEU A 4 -67.47 -50.46 7.75
N ARG A 5 -67.79 -49.17 7.58
CA ARG A 5 -66.88 -48.03 7.67
C ARG A 5 -66.59 -47.80 9.14
N PHE A 6 -65.36 -47.46 9.54
CA PHE A 6 -65.11 -46.49 10.61
C PHE A 6 -63.69 -45.89 10.51
N THR A 7 -63.69 -44.59 10.22
CA THR A 7 -62.80 -43.47 10.64
C THR A 7 -61.34 -43.70 11.02
N LEU A 8 -60.46 -42.97 10.33
CA LEU A 8 -59.08 -42.61 10.71
C LEU A 8 -59.04 -41.67 11.94
N PRO A 9 -57.95 -41.73 12.72
CA PRO A 9 -57.29 -40.50 13.15
C PRO A 9 -55.82 -40.45 12.73
N ASN A 10 -55.59 -39.50 11.85
CA ASN A 10 -54.50 -38.53 11.78
C ASN A 10 -53.46 -38.55 12.92
N SER A 11 -52.26 -39.08 12.64
CA SER A 11 -50.97 -38.50 13.04
C SER A 11 -49.82 -39.48 12.76
N LEU A 12 -49.03 -39.23 11.70
CA LEU A 12 -47.58 -39.08 11.79
C LEU A 12 -47.01 -38.86 10.39
N ARG A 13 -46.66 -37.60 10.19
CA ARG A 13 -45.82 -37.06 9.12
C ARG A 13 -44.59 -37.94 8.89
N HIS A 14 -44.51 -38.59 7.73
CA HIS A 14 -43.23 -38.86 7.07
C HIS A 14 -43.41 -38.51 5.59
N ALA A 15 -43.25 -37.22 5.30
CA ALA A 15 -43.17 -36.72 3.95
C ALA A 15 -41.86 -37.22 3.33
N CYS A 16 -41.97 -38.29 2.55
CA CYS A 16 -41.04 -38.57 1.46
C CYS A 16 -41.19 -37.43 0.44
N ILE A 17 -40.29 -36.45 0.48
CA ILE A 17 -40.10 -35.53 -0.64
C ILE A 17 -38.70 -35.79 -1.17
N LEU A 18 -38.69 -36.46 -2.31
CA LEU A 18 -37.55 -36.66 -3.17
C LEU A 18 -36.89 -35.30 -3.45
N ALA A 19 -35.62 -35.22 -3.10
CA ALA A 19 -34.74 -34.11 -3.37
C ALA A 19 -34.53 -33.96 -4.88
N CYS A 20 -34.86 -32.79 -5.42
CA CYS A 20 -34.26 -32.28 -6.65
C CYS A 20 -34.08 -30.76 -6.51
N LEU A 21 -33.28 -30.34 -5.52
CA LEU A 21 -32.68 -29.02 -5.54
C LEU A 21 -31.54 -29.06 -6.56
N MET A 22 -31.79 -28.56 -7.76
CA MET A 22 -30.72 -28.11 -8.64
C MET A 22 -30.00 -26.95 -7.94
N LEU A 23 -28.92 -27.26 -7.21
CA LEU A 23 -27.89 -26.29 -6.90
C LEU A 23 -27.23 -25.91 -8.22
N ALA A 24 -27.76 -24.89 -8.88
CA ALA A 24 -26.98 -24.10 -9.81
C ALA A 24 -25.90 -23.42 -8.98
N ALA A 25 -24.73 -24.06 -8.91
CA ALA A 25 -23.52 -23.43 -8.42
C ALA A 25 -23.24 -22.23 -9.32
N LEU A 26 -23.65 -21.05 -8.88
CA LEU A 26 -23.12 -19.77 -9.33
C LEU A 26 -21.62 -19.77 -8.99
N HIS A 27 -20.83 -20.43 -9.83
CA HIS A 27 -19.41 -20.16 -9.94
C HIS A 27 -19.31 -18.77 -10.53
N THR A 28 -19.33 -17.74 -9.67
CA THR A 28 -18.81 -16.44 -10.06
C THR A 28 -17.33 -16.67 -10.37
N PRO A 29 -16.86 -16.58 -11.62
CA PRO A 29 -15.43 -16.62 -11.87
C PRO A 29 -14.83 -15.46 -11.07
N ALA A 30 -13.86 -15.77 -10.22
CA ALA A 30 -13.04 -14.74 -9.61
C ALA A 30 -12.48 -13.91 -10.77
N ALA A 31 -12.93 -12.66 -10.89
CA ALA A 31 -12.49 -11.79 -11.96
C ALA A 31 -10.96 -11.76 -11.91
N LEU A 32 -10.31 -12.27 -12.97
CA LEU A 32 -8.87 -12.20 -13.13
C LEU A 32 -8.51 -10.73 -13.37
N ALA A 33 -8.40 -9.97 -12.27
CA ALA A 33 -7.90 -8.61 -12.33
C ALA A 33 -6.51 -8.65 -12.97
N LEU A 34 -6.26 -7.74 -13.92
CA LEU A 34 -4.95 -7.61 -14.56
C LEU A 34 -3.87 -7.41 -13.48
N PRO A 35 -2.63 -7.87 -13.70
CA PRO A 35 -1.53 -7.69 -12.74
C PRO A 35 -1.39 -6.25 -12.26
N GLU A 36 -1.65 -5.29 -13.15
CA GLU A 36 -1.68 -3.87 -12.82
C GLU A 36 -2.81 -3.50 -11.85
N ASP A 37 -4.04 -3.95 -12.05
CA ASP A 37 -5.14 -3.64 -11.13
C ASP A 37 -4.92 -4.26 -9.75
N LYS A 38 -4.37 -5.48 -9.70
CA LYS A 38 -3.93 -6.11 -8.44
C LYS A 38 -2.87 -5.26 -7.74
N LEU A 39 -1.87 -4.78 -8.49
CA LEU A 39 -0.84 -3.88 -7.95
C LEU A 39 -1.45 -2.59 -7.41
N ILE A 40 -2.32 -1.93 -8.17
CA ILE A 40 -2.99 -0.69 -7.73
C ILE A 40 -3.78 -0.93 -6.45
N GLY A 41 -4.51 -2.05 -6.36
CA GLY A 41 -5.22 -2.45 -5.16
C GLY A 41 -4.29 -2.56 -3.94
N LYS A 42 -3.14 -3.22 -4.09
CA LYS A 42 -2.11 -3.34 -3.03
C LYS A 42 -1.54 -1.98 -2.62
N LEU A 43 -1.28 -1.09 -3.58
CA LEU A 43 -0.69 0.22 -3.30
C LEU A 43 -1.70 1.23 -2.74
N ASN A 44 -3.00 1.07 -3.01
CA ASN A 44 -4.03 2.01 -2.55
C ASN A 44 -4.21 2.06 -1.03
N SER A 45 -3.76 1.04 -0.30
CA SER A 45 -3.77 1.05 1.18
C SER A 45 -2.69 1.96 1.79
N ILE A 46 -1.74 2.46 0.99
CA ILE A 46 -0.63 3.28 1.44
C ILE A 46 -1.02 4.76 1.30
N PRO A 47 -1.13 5.51 2.41
CA PRO A 47 -1.36 6.95 2.35
C PRO A 47 -0.21 7.68 1.69
N VAL A 48 -0.56 8.59 0.79
CA VAL A 48 0.34 9.53 0.14
C VAL A 48 -0.24 10.92 0.26
N PHE A 49 0.61 11.89 0.53
CA PHE A 49 0.21 13.29 0.68
C PHE A 49 0.73 14.11 -0.49
N THR A 50 -0.02 15.13 -0.87
CA THR A 50 0.44 16.15 -1.82
C THR A 50 -0.16 17.50 -1.43
N VAL A 51 0.45 18.59 -1.86
CA VAL A 51 -0.08 19.94 -1.60
C VAL A 51 -0.99 20.31 -2.75
N VAL A 52 -2.21 20.74 -2.45
CA VAL A 52 -3.21 21.15 -3.43
C VAL A 52 -3.77 22.53 -3.13
N ASP A 53 -4.24 23.21 -4.16
CA ASP A 53 -5.00 24.45 -4.03
C ASP A 53 -6.44 24.18 -3.52
N ALA A 54 -7.24 25.25 -3.37
CA ALA A 54 -8.64 25.17 -2.96
C ALA A 54 -9.53 24.33 -3.90
N LYS A 55 -9.16 24.20 -5.18
CA LYS A 55 -9.87 23.39 -6.19
C LYS A 55 -9.40 21.93 -6.21
N GLY A 56 -8.36 21.60 -5.43
CA GLY A 56 -7.76 20.27 -5.42
C GLY A 56 -6.66 20.09 -6.48
N SER A 57 -6.24 21.15 -7.17
CA SER A 57 -5.18 21.08 -8.16
C SER A 57 -3.82 20.94 -7.45
N PRO A 58 -2.96 20.00 -7.85
CA PRO A 58 -1.66 19.81 -7.22
C PRO A 58 -0.73 21.00 -7.44
N LEU A 59 0.05 21.35 -6.42
CA LEU A 59 1.09 22.36 -6.50
C LEU A 59 2.25 21.84 -7.36
N LEU A 60 2.50 22.52 -8.47
CA LEU A 60 3.62 22.26 -9.38
C LEU A 60 4.80 23.19 -9.06
N LEU A 61 5.96 22.62 -8.75
CA LEU A 61 7.19 23.35 -8.46
C LEU A 61 8.00 23.58 -9.74
N LYS A 62 8.60 24.76 -9.91
CA LYS A 62 9.51 24.99 -11.05
C LYS A 62 10.88 24.37 -10.76
N THR A 63 11.45 23.62 -11.70
CA THR A 63 12.82 23.11 -11.58
C THR A 63 13.83 24.22 -11.85
N LYS A 64 14.99 24.19 -11.18
CA LYS A 64 16.09 25.14 -11.43
C LYS A 64 16.82 24.86 -12.75
N ASP A 65 16.75 23.62 -13.21
CA ASP A 65 17.34 23.20 -14.48
C ASP A 65 16.42 23.60 -15.63
N LYS A 66 17.01 24.12 -16.73
CA LYS A 66 16.36 24.75 -17.90
C LYS A 66 15.41 23.85 -18.71
N THR A 67 15.01 22.69 -18.19
CA THR A 67 13.88 21.95 -18.72
C THR A 67 12.60 22.64 -18.25
N GLU A 68 11.66 22.96 -19.14
CA GLU A 68 10.33 23.50 -18.80
C GLU A 68 9.45 22.55 -17.98
N ALA A 69 10.04 21.53 -17.34
CA ALA A 69 9.33 20.53 -16.58
C ALA A 69 9.02 21.06 -15.18
N ALA A 70 7.75 21.04 -14.81
CA ALA A 70 7.33 21.24 -13.44
C ALA A 70 7.51 19.96 -12.62
N LEU A 71 7.74 20.08 -11.33
CA LEU A 71 7.92 18.97 -10.39
C LEU A 71 6.69 18.85 -9.49
N LEU A 72 6.11 17.66 -9.43
CA LEU A 72 5.05 17.30 -8.52
C LEU A 72 5.56 16.32 -7.46
N ASN A 73 5.43 16.73 -6.20
CA ASN A 73 5.82 15.92 -5.05
C ASN A 73 4.65 15.14 -4.46
N PHE A 74 4.91 13.87 -4.23
CA PHE A 74 4.11 12.95 -3.44
C PHE A 74 4.91 12.56 -2.19
N TYR A 75 4.38 12.84 -1.01
CA TYR A 75 5.05 12.58 0.26
C TYR A 75 4.49 11.30 0.88
N LEU A 76 5.35 10.31 1.09
CA LEU A 76 5.06 9.10 1.87
C LEU A 76 5.27 9.34 3.37
N ASP A 77 6.00 10.40 3.71
CA ASP A 77 6.20 10.87 5.07
C ASP A 77 5.33 12.11 5.34
N ALA A 78 4.48 12.01 6.36
CA ALA A 78 3.57 13.09 6.76
C ALA A 78 4.29 14.38 7.16
N SER A 79 5.44 14.27 7.81
CA SER A 79 6.21 15.42 8.28
C SER A 79 6.77 16.23 7.11
N LEU A 80 7.16 15.57 6.01
CA LEU A 80 7.61 16.26 4.80
C LEU A 80 6.49 17.07 4.13
N ALA A 81 5.27 16.54 4.08
CA ALA A 81 4.11 17.28 3.57
C ALA A 81 3.78 18.49 4.45
N GLN A 82 3.85 18.33 5.78
CA GLN A 82 3.65 19.42 6.73
C GLN A 82 4.75 20.49 6.61
N GLN A 83 6.02 20.08 6.45
CA GLN A 83 7.15 20.98 6.22
C GLN A 83 6.98 21.75 4.90
N ALA A 84 6.49 21.11 3.83
CA ALA A 84 6.18 21.80 2.58
C ALA A 84 5.14 22.91 2.79
N MET A 85 4.05 22.63 3.53
CA MET A 85 3.08 23.66 3.89
C MET A 85 3.67 24.77 4.77
N GLN A 86 4.56 24.44 5.71
CA GLN A 86 5.24 25.44 6.52
C GLN A 86 6.17 26.32 5.66
N ALA A 87 6.86 25.76 4.68
CA ALA A 87 7.70 26.51 3.75
C ALA A 87 6.86 27.51 2.93
N ILE A 88 5.69 27.09 2.43
CA ILE A 88 4.77 27.99 1.72
C ILE A 88 4.31 29.13 2.63
N ARG A 89 3.94 28.84 3.89
CA ARG A 89 3.56 29.86 4.88
C ARG A 89 4.67 30.86 5.17
N LYS A 90 5.93 30.39 5.27
CA LYS A 90 7.09 31.24 5.50
C LYS A 90 7.39 32.14 4.31
N GLN A 91 7.13 31.67 3.09
CA GLN A 91 7.32 32.45 1.88
C GLN A 91 6.24 33.52 1.73
N ASP A 92 4.97 33.15 1.88
CA ASP A 92 3.85 34.08 1.87
C ASP A 92 2.64 33.49 2.61
N ALA A 93 2.29 34.11 3.75
CA ALA A 93 1.18 33.66 4.59
C ALA A 93 -0.20 33.82 3.92
N LYS A 94 -0.39 34.80 3.04
CA LYS A 94 -1.65 35.00 2.29
C LYS A 94 -1.79 33.94 1.22
N VAL A 95 -0.72 33.66 0.46
CA VAL A 95 -0.72 32.59 -0.54
C VAL A 95 -1.00 31.23 0.10
N ALA A 96 -0.41 30.96 1.27
CA ALA A 96 -0.60 29.70 1.98
C ALA A 96 -2.06 29.38 2.37
N GLN A 97 -2.94 30.40 2.48
CA GLN A 97 -4.36 30.19 2.75
C GLN A 97 -5.07 29.47 1.60
N GLY A 98 -4.55 29.60 0.38
CA GLY A 98 -5.07 28.93 -0.81
C GLY A 98 -4.68 27.46 -0.93
N TYR A 99 -3.79 26.95 -0.06
CA TYR A 99 -3.23 25.60 -0.15
C TYR A 99 -3.50 24.75 1.09
N LYS A 100 -3.59 23.45 0.87
CA LYS A 100 -3.72 22.45 1.93
C LYS A 100 -3.00 21.16 1.56
N VAL A 101 -2.72 20.33 2.56
CA VAL A 101 -2.31 18.95 2.31
C VAL A 101 -3.55 18.13 1.94
N SER A 102 -3.46 17.41 0.82
CA SER A 102 -4.43 16.42 0.38
C SER A 102 -3.89 15.01 0.60
N LEU A 103 -4.80 14.08 0.87
CA LEU A 103 -4.53 12.65 1.03
C LEU A 103 -4.99 11.90 -0.22
N THR A 104 -4.15 11.01 -0.73
CA THR A 104 -4.47 10.05 -1.79
C THR A 104 -3.84 8.69 -1.49
N GLY A 105 -4.19 7.65 -2.24
CA GLY A 105 -3.52 6.35 -2.18
C GLY A 105 -2.32 6.27 -3.13
N LEU A 106 -1.28 5.51 -2.76
CA LEU A 106 -0.10 5.34 -3.60
C LEU A 106 -0.42 4.71 -4.96
N GLY A 107 -1.41 3.80 -5.03
CA GLY A 107 -1.84 3.22 -6.29
C GLY A 107 -2.40 4.27 -7.25
N GLN A 108 -3.27 5.16 -6.77
CA GLN A 108 -3.78 6.27 -7.58
C GLN A 108 -2.65 7.22 -8.01
N ALA A 109 -1.73 7.57 -7.11
CA ALA A 109 -0.58 8.41 -7.44
C ALA A 109 0.35 7.76 -8.48
N TYR A 110 0.58 6.45 -8.36
CA TYR A 110 1.34 5.66 -9.33
C TYR A 110 0.67 5.66 -10.71
N ARG A 111 -0.65 5.41 -10.77
CA ARG A 111 -1.40 5.42 -12.04
C ARG A 111 -1.27 6.77 -12.74
N VAL A 112 -1.52 7.87 -12.02
CA VAL A 112 -1.39 9.22 -12.56
C VAL A 112 0.03 9.51 -13.05
N ALA A 113 1.06 9.15 -12.26
CA ALA A 113 2.45 9.35 -12.66
C ALA A 113 2.81 8.53 -13.91
N LYS A 114 2.32 7.29 -14.02
CA LYS A 114 2.52 6.42 -15.19
C LYS A 114 1.85 6.99 -16.44
N GLU A 115 0.57 7.35 -16.35
CA GLU A 115 -0.18 7.94 -17.48
C GLU A 115 0.46 9.23 -17.99
N GLN A 116 0.95 10.07 -17.09
CA GLN A 116 1.59 11.33 -17.46
C GLN A 116 2.96 11.11 -18.13
N ARG A 117 3.74 10.13 -17.66
CA ARG A 117 5.01 9.73 -18.31
C ARG A 117 4.82 9.19 -19.73
N GLN A 118 3.65 8.67 -20.07
CA GLN A 118 3.35 8.15 -21.41
C GLN A 118 2.98 9.25 -22.42
N LYS A 119 2.74 10.49 -21.97
CA LYS A 119 2.42 11.61 -22.85
C LYS A 119 3.68 12.14 -23.55
N LYS A 120 3.57 12.38 -24.86
CA LYS A 120 4.68 12.87 -25.71
C LYS A 120 5.17 14.26 -25.30
N ASP A 121 4.30 15.07 -24.72
CA ASP A 121 4.53 16.45 -24.28
C ASP A 121 4.64 16.56 -22.75
N ASN A 122 4.99 15.47 -22.06
CA ASN A 122 5.07 15.48 -20.60
C ASN A 122 6.08 16.52 -20.08
N LYS A 123 5.55 17.58 -19.48
CA LYS A 123 6.31 18.61 -18.76
C LYS A 123 6.15 18.48 -17.24
N VAL A 124 5.80 17.30 -16.72
CA VAL A 124 5.69 17.07 -15.27
C VAL A 124 6.56 15.89 -14.85
N GLN A 125 7.50 16.17 -13.95
CA GLN A 125 8.27 15.17 -13.23
C GLN A 125 7.58 14.84 -11.91
N PHE A 126 7.57 13.56 -11.55
CA PHE A 126 6.93 13.07 -10.33
C PHE A 126 8.00 12.56 -9.38
N GLN A 127 7.94 12.99 -8.13
CA GLN A 127 8.85 12.54 -7.08
C GLN A 127 8.07 11.98 -5.90
N PHE A 128 8.44 10.77 -5.47
CA PHE A 128 7.93 10.16 -4.25
C PHE A 128 8.98 10.31 -3.15
N LEU A 129 8.60 11.01 -2.08
CA LEU A 129 9.48 11.43 -1.01
C LEU A 129 9.22 10.60 0.25
N SER A 130 10.21 9.83 0.65
CA SER A 130 10.24 9.07 1.92
C SER A 130 11.01 9.84 2.99
N SER A 131 10.93 9.40 4.25
CA SER A 131 11.65 10.07 5.33
C SER A 131 13.16 10.07 5.07
N PRO A 132 13.88 11.18 5.34
CA PRO A 132 15.34 11.26 5.13
C PRO A 132 16.10 10.16 5.86
N GLN A 133 15.67 9.81 7.07
CA GLN A 133 16.26 8.72 7.87
C GLN A 133 16.11 7.36 7.16
N SER A 134 14.94 7.08 6.57
CA SER A 134 14.74 5.84 5.80
C SER A 134 15.62 5.83 4.56
N VAL A 135 15.68 6.93 3.81
CA VAL A 135 16.54 7.03 2.62
C VAL A 135 18.01 6.83 2.98
N GLN A 136 18.49 7.47 4.05
CA GLN A 136 19.87 7.31 4.52
C GLN A 136 20.17 5.87 4.95
N THR A 137 19.27 5.25 5.73
CA THR A 137 19.46 3.87 6.18
C THR A 137 19.46 2.88 5.02
N ALA A 138 18.57 3.08 4.06
CA ALA A 138 18.52 2.31 2.83
C ALA A 138 19.81 2.43 2.02
N PHE A 139 20.33 3.65 1.90
CA PHE A 139 21.62 3.90 1.27
C PHE A 139 22.75 3.16 1.99
N ASP A 140 22.83 3.23 3.31
CA ASP A 140 23.89 2.58 4.09
C ASP A 140 23.85 1.05 3.98
N ILE A 141 22.65 0.45 3.90
CA ILE A 141 22.48 -0.99 3.66
C ILE A 141 22.90 -1.34 2.24
N ALA A 142 22.37 -0.64 1.23
CA ALA A 142 22.64 -0.93 -0.18
C ALA A 142 24.11 -0.69 -0.55
N LYS A 143 24.78 0.28 0.06
CA LYS A 143 26.20 0.58 -0.18
C LYS A 143 27.13 -0.56 0.28
N LYS A 144 26.73 -1.36 1.27
CA LYS A 144 27.49 -2.56 1.67
C LYS A 144 27.50 -3.62 0.57
N GLN A 145 26.42 -3.70 -0.21
CA GLN A 145 26.28 -4.63 -1.33
C GLN A 145 26.87 -4.05 -2.63
N ASN A 146 26.76 -2.74 -2.82
CA ASN A 146 27.32 -2.02 -3.95
C ASN A 146 28.12 -0.78 -3.47
N PRO A 147 29.44 -0.91 -3.25
CA PRO A 147 30.28 0.20 -2.79
C PRO A 147 30.31 1.42 -3.72
N GLN A 148 29.94 1.26 -5.00
CA GLN A 148 29.90 2.36 -5.98
C GLN A 148 28.59 3.17 -5.93
N LEU A 149 27.62 2.77 -5.12
CA LEU A 149 26.35 3.47 -4.97
C LEU A 149 26.58 4.89 -4.43
N LYS A 150 26.12 5.91 -5.15
CA LYS A 150 26.27 7.32 -4.79
C LYS A 150 25.09 7.89 -4.01
N ASN A 151 23.90 7.38 -4.27
CA ASN A 151 22.65 7.74 -3.62
C ASN A 151 21.66 6.56 -3.69
N PHE A 152 20.61 6.59 -2.88
CA PHE A 152 19.53 5.61 -3.00
C PHE A 152 18.50 6.10 -4.03
N PRO A 153 18.22 5.35 -5.11
CA PRO A 153 17.61 5.92 -6.32
C PRO A 153 16.08 6.06 -6.30
N SER A 154 15.39 5.59 -5.27
CA SER A 154 13.92 5.54 -5.22
C SER A 154 13.38 5.45 -3.78
N VAL A 155 12.08 5.19 -3.63
CA VAL A 155 11.43 4.91 -2.35
C VAL A 155 12.00 3.61 -1.76
N PRO A 156 12.57 3.63 -0.55
CA PRO A 156 13.09 2.42 0.08
C PRO A 156 11.96 1.53 0.58
N ILE A 157 12.11 0.23 0.35
CA ILE A 157 11.28 -0.83 0.91
C ILE A 157 12.17 -1.72 1.76
N PHE A 158 11.86 -1.83 3.04
CA PHE A 158 12.62 -2.66 3.97
C PHE A 158 11.88 -3.97 4.25
N PHE A 159 12.64 -5.05 4.39
CA PHE A 159 12.10 -6.36 4.75
C PHE A 159 13.12 -7.11 5.60
N LEU A 160 12.64 -8.14 6.30
CA LEU A 160 13.50 -9.07 7.03
C LEU A 160 13.80 -10.25 6.13
N ALA A 161 15.06 -10.67 6.07
CA ALA A 161 15.47 -11.86 5.35
C ALA A 161 16.44 -12.68 6.20
N GLY A 162 16.55 -13.98 5.91
CA GLY A 162 17.47 -14.88 6.60
C GLY A 162 16.84 -16.22 6.94
N GLY A 163 17.20 -16.76 8.10
CA GLY A 163 16.79 -18.10 8.52
C GLY A 163 17.44 -19.24 7.71
N PRO A 164 17.01 -20.50 7.95
CA PRO A 164 17.66 -21.68 7.37
C PRO A 164 17.66 -21.72 5.83
N LYS A 165 16.63 -21.10 5.23
CA LYS A 165 16.45 -21.03 3.77
C LYS A 165 17.02 -19.74 3.14
N LYS A 166 17.60 -18.83 3.94
CA LYS A 166 18.10 -17.50 3.50
C LYS A 166 17.07 -16.73 2.64
N GLY A 167 15.80 -16.85 2.97
CA GLY A 167 14.69 -16.26 2.22
C GLY A 167 14.13 -15.01 2.90
N ILE A 168 13.22 -14.32 2.22
CA ILE A 168 12.43 -13.23 2.81
C ILE A 168 11.53 -13.83 3.90
N LEU A 169 11.42 -13.14 5.04
CA LEU A 169 10.54 -13.55 6.12
C LEU A 169 9.09 -13.63 5.61
N THR A 170 8.53 -14.83 5.67
CA THR A 170 7.12 -15.09 5.38
C THR A 170 6.37 -15.29 6.68
N LEU A 171 5.27 -14.59 6.86
CA LEU A 171 4.41 -14.68 8.04
C LEU A 171 3.07 -15.29 7.65
N ASN A 172 2.40 -15.96 8.59
CA ASN A 172 1.05 -16.47 8.40
C ASN A 172 0.08 -15.69 9.29
N ARG A 173 -1.02 -15.22 8.69
CA ARG A 173 -2.16 -14.62 9.40
C ARG A 173 -3.44 -15.21 8.85
N ASP A 174 -4.25 -15.79 9.72
CA ASP A 174 -5.55 -16.40 9.36
C ASP A 174 -5.44 -17.42 8.22
N GLY A 175 -4.38 -18.23 8.23
CA GLY A 175 -4.12 -19.26 7.21
C GLY A 175 -3.54 -18.71 5.91
N LYS A 176 -3.29 -17.40 5.80
CA LYS A 176 -2.72 -16.77 4.61
C LYS A 176 -1.27 -16.34 4.85
N GLU A 177 -0.39 -16.79 3.97
CA GLU A 177 1.00 -16.35 3.95
C GLU A 177 1.12 -14.92 3.39
N TYR A 178 2.01 -14.13 3.98
CA TYR A 178 2.35 -12.81 3.47
C TYR A 178 3.82 -12.44 3.74
N LEU A 179 4.37 -11.63 2.84
CA LEU A 179 5.73 -11.09 2.85
C LEU A 179 5.63 -9.60 3.22
N PRO A 180 5.93 -9.20 4.47
CA PRO A 180 5.81 -7.81 4.90
C PRO A 180 6.91 -6.93 4.31
N MET A 181 6.50 -5.91 3.57
CA MET A 181 7.36 -4.93 2.90
C MET A 181 7.12 -3.54 3.48
N PHE A 182 8.03 -3.05 4.33
CA PHE A 182 7.85 -1.82 5.10
C PHE A 182 8.32 -0.59 4.33
N LEU A 183 7.49 0.46 4.30
CA LEU A 183 7.87 1.76 3.72
C LEU A 183 8.68 2.65 4.70
N SER A 184 8.85 2.20 5.94
CA SER A 184 9.46 2.97 7.02
C SER A 184 10.37 2.09 7.85
N LYS A 185 11.61 2.56 8.06
CA LYS A 185 12.59 1.85 8.88
C LYS A 185 12.15 1.76 10.34
N ASP A 186 11.56 2.82 10.88
CA ASP A 186 11.06 2.85 12.26
C ASP A 186 10.01 1.74 12.51
N ASP A 187 9.15 1.51 11.53
CA ASP A 187 8.06 0.54 11.62
C ASP A 187 8.57 -0.90 11.49
N LEU A 188 9.55 -1.14 10.62
CA LEU A 188 10.26 -2.42 10.59
C LEU A 188 10.97 -2.69 11.93
N ASP A 189 11.67 -1.69 12.48
CA ASP A 189 12.41 -1.86 13.74
C ASP A 189 11.49 -2.18 14.91
N ARG A 190 10.30 -1.58 14.95
CA ARG A 190 9.28 -1.91 15.95
C ARG A 190 8.83 -3.36 15.82
N ASN A 191 8.54 -3.82 14.60
CA ASN A 191 8.17 -5.22 14.34
C ASN A 191 9.31 -6.19 14.70
N LEU A 192 10.56 -5.83 14.38
CA LEU A 192 11.73 -6.64 14.73
C LEU A 192 11.94 -6.72 16.25
N ARG A 193 11.67 -5.64 17.00
CA ARG A 193 11.70 -5.68 18.48
C ARG A 193 10.64 -6.62 19.05
N GLU A 194 9.42 -6.56 18.54
CA GLU A 194 8.35 -7.48 18.95
C GLU A 194 8.71 -8.94 18.60
N LEU A 195 9.28 -9.17 17.42
CA LEU A 195 9.75 -10.50 17.03
C LEU A 195 10.87 -11.00 17.94
N LYS A 196 11.80 -10.14 18.36
CA LYS A 196 12.85 -10.49 19.33
C LYS A 196 12.28 -10.89 20.69
N GLN A 197 11.17 -10.27 21.11
CA GLN A 197 10.50 -10.61 22.37
C GLN A 197 9.70 -11.92 22.27
N THR A 198 9.01 -12.14 21.15
CA THR A 198 8.07 -13.26 20.99
C THR A 198 8.68 -14.51 20.36
N LYS A 199 9.67 -14.37 19.49
CA LYS A 199 10.36 -15.45 18.76
C LYS A 199 11.87 -15.16 18.65
N PRO A 200 12.60 -15.14 19.78
CA PRO A 200 13.99 -14.69 19.83
C PRO A 200 14.92 -15.48 18.90
N ASP A 201 14.77 -16.80 18.80
CA ASP A 201 15.67 -17.62 17.98
C ASP A 201 15.47 -17.42 16.48
N MET A 202 14.24 -17.13 16.05
CA MET A 202 13.96 -16.69 14.68
C MET A 202 14.59 -15.31 14.43
N ALA A 203 14.38 -14.36 15.35
CA ALA A 203 14.86 -13.00 15.18
C ALA A 203 16.40 -12.89 15.09
N LYS A 204 17.14 -13.77 15.77
CA LYS A 204 18.61 -13.85 15.71
C LYS A 204 19.14 -14.21 14.32
N GLN A 205 18.32 -14.87 13.49
CA GLN A 205 18.72 -15.34 12.16
C GLN A 205 18.30 -14.38 11.04
N LEU A 206 17.71 -13.23 11.38
CA LEU A 206 17.19 -12.26 10.41
C LEU A 206 18.09 -11.03 10.31
N SER A 207 18.34 -10.59 9.08
CA SER A 207 18.91 -9.29 8.74
C SER A 207 17.82 -8.36 8.17
N VAL A 208 18.08 -7.06 8.28
CA VAL A 208 17.30 -6.05 7.56
C VAL A 208 17.90 -5.90 6.19
N GLU A 209 17.10 -6.12 5.16
CA GLU A 209 17.45 -5.92 3.76
C GLU A 209 16.63 -4.77 3.17
N VAL A 210 17.06 -4.29 2.00
CA VAL A 210 16.42 -3.15 1.32
C VAL A 210 16.26 -3.42 -0.17
N ALA A 211 15.11 -3.01 -0.69
CA ALA A 211 14.78 -2.95 -2.11
C ALA A 211 14.23 -1.56 -2.46
N THR A 212 14.03 -1.29 -3.74
CA THR A 212 13.30 -0.09 -4.18
C THR A 212 11.83 -0.43 -4.41
N LEU A 213 10.94 0.56 -4.26
CA LEU A 213 9.54 0.38 -4.62
C LEU A 213 9.40 -0.05 -6.09
N ASP A 214 10.19 0.54 -7.00
CA ASP A 214 10.15 0.19 -8.42
C ASP A 214 10.54 -1.27 -8.67
N SER A 215 11.55 -1.81 -7.96
CA SER A 215 11.93 -3.21 -8.12
C SER A 215 10.85 -4.15 -7.60
N VAL A 216 10.24 -3.84 -6.45
CA VAL A 216 9.13 -4.64 -5.89
C VAL A 216 7.89 -4.59 -6.80
N VAL A 217 7.57 -3.41 -7.33
CA VAL A 217 6.51 -3.23 -8.35
C VAL A 217 6.81 -4.08 -9.59
N GLY A 218 8.05 -4.06 -10.08
CA GLY A 218 8.49 -4.91 -11.18
C GLY A 218 8.26 -6.40 -10.91
N THR A 219 8.59 -6.88 -9.71
CA THR A 219 8.33 -8.26 -9.29
C THR A 219 6.84 -8.61 -9.27
N ILE A 220 5.97 -7.68 -8.85
CA ILE A 220 4.51 -7.90 -8.84
C ILE A 220 3.92 -7.94 -10.24
N LEU A 221 4.44 -7.12 -11.16
CA LEU A 221 3.99 -7.08 -12.54
C LEU A 221 4.52 -8.24 -13.39
N ASP A 222 5.57 -8.93 -12.94
CA ASP A 222 6.10 -10.12 -13.60
C ASP A 222 5.20 -11.34 -13.32
N THR A 223 4.42 -11.73 -14.34
CA THR A 223 3.47 -12.84 -14.27
C THR A 223 4.14 -14.20 -14.04
N LYS A 224 5.46 -14.32 -14.17
CA LYS A 224 6.20 -15.55 -13.87
C LYS A 224 6.31 -15.84 -12.38
N ASN A 225 6.04 -14.84 -11.53
CA ASN A 225 6.20 -14.92 -10.08
C ASN A 225 4.86 -14.78 -9.33
N ASP A 226 3.71 -15.05 -9.96
CA ASP A 226 2.37 -14.69 -9.41
C ASP A 226 2.13 -15.27 -8.01
N ASP A 227 2.58 -16.50 -7.73
CA ASP A 227 2.41 -17.13 -6.41
C ASP A 227 3.14 -16.38 -5.29
N GLU A 228 4.43 -16.07 -5.46
CA GLU A 228 5.23 -15.34 -4.46
C GLU A 228 4.88 -13.84 -4.42
N SER A 229 4.62 -13.23 -5.58
CA SER A 229 4.28 -11.82 -5.66
C SER A 229 2.90 -11.51 -5.06
N SER A 230 1.97 -12.47 -5.12
CA SER A 230 0.67 -12.36 -4.46
C SER A 230 0.78 -12.23 -2.94
N LYS A 231 1.80 -12.83 -2.32
CA LYS A 231 2.07 -12.77 -0.88
C LYS A 231 2.64 -11.42 -0.44
N ILE A 232 3.18 -10.61 -1.35
CA ILE A 232 3.74 -9.30 -1.02
C ILE A 232 2.67 -8.40 -0.42
N THR A 233 2.93 -7.91 0.80
CA THR A 233 2.04 -6.99 1.52
C THR A 233 2.85 -5.77 1.95
N PHE A 234 2.50 -4.62 1.38
CA PHE A 234 3.09 -3.35 1.81
C PHE A 234 2.55 -2.94 3.18
N ILE A 235 3.48 -2.55 4.06
CA ILE A 235 3.18 -2.02 5.38
C ILE A 235 3.44 -0.51 5.34
N PRO A 236 2.38 0.32 5.35
CA PRO A 236 2.52 1.77 5.36
C PRO A 236 3.24 2.26 6.61
N ALA A 237 3.80 3.47 6.53
CA ALA A 237 4.36 4.10 7.71
C ALA A 237 3.25 4.40 8.73
N GLN A 238 3.44 4.05 10.01
CA GLN A 238 2.41 4.29 11.04
C GLN A 238 2.08 5.78 11.16
N LYS A 239 3.10 6.64 11.15
CA LYS A 239 2.94 8.10 11.18
C LYS A 239 2.11 8.63 9.99
N ALA A 240 2.21 7.98 8.82
CA ALA A 240 1.39 8.34 7.65
C ALA A 240 -0.08 7.93 7.86
N LEU A 241 -0.35 6.73 8.41
CA LEU A 241 -1.70 6.31 8.76
C LEU A 241 -2.36 7.24 9.77
N GLU A 242 -1.64 7.59 10.85
CA GLU A 242 -2.11 8.51 11.88
C GLU A 242 -2.46 9.88 11.29
N TYR A 243 -1.59 10.45 10.46
CA TYR A 243 -1.85 11.72 9.82
C TYR A 243 -3.03 11.67 8.84
N ALA A 244 -3.14 10.60 8.04
CA ALA A 244 -4.27 10.37 7.14
C ALA A 244 -5.61 10.39 7.90
N GLN A 245 -5.67 9.77 9.07
CA GLN A 245 -6.86 9.81 9.93
C GLN A 245 -7.20 11.24 10.40
N THR A 246 -6.18 12.05 10.74
CA THR A 246 -6.43 13.45 11.12
C THR A 246 -7.01 14.29 9.98
N LEU A 247 -6.56 14.06 8.75
CA LEU A 247 -7.07 14.74 7.57
C LEU A 247 -8.53 14.34 7.28
N GLN A 248 -8.84 13.04 7.37
CA GLN A 248 -10.21 12.54 7.20
C GLN A 248 -11.18 13.10 8.23
N LYS A 249 -10.77 13.17 9.51
CA LYS A 249 -11.57 13.80 10.57
C LYS A 249 -11.81 15.29 10.32
N SER A 250 -10.82 15.99 9.77
CA SER A 250 -10.91 17.42 9.45
C SER A 250 -11.87 17.69 8.28
N VAL A 251 -11.95 16.78 7.31
CA VAL A 251 -12.91 16.87 6.18
C VAL A 251 -14.35 16.59 6.64
N ASN A 252 -14.53 15.67 7.58
CA ASN A 252 -15.85 15.25 8.05
C ASN A 252 -16.44 16.13 9.17
N LYS A 253 -15.74 17.19 9.59
CA LYS A 253 -16.26 18.12 10.60
C LYS A 253 -17.29 19.06 9.94
N PRO A 254 -18.56 19.10 10.40
CA PRO A 254 -19.54 20.02 9.85
C PRO A 254 -19.06 21.46 10.03
N LYS A 255 -19.24 22.30 9.00
CA LYS A 255 -18.99 23.74 9.10
C LYS A 255 -20.00 24.29 10.11
N SER A 256 -19.50 24.75 11.26
CA SER A 256 -20.27 25.50 12.26
C SER A 256 -20.55 26.90 11.76
#